data_AF-A0A6B9GBI5-F1
#
_entry.id   AF-A0A6B9GBI5-F1
#
_cell.length_a   1.000
_cell.length_b   1.000
_cell.length_c   1.000
_cell.angle_alpha   90.00
_cell.angle_beta   90.00
_cell.angle_gamma   90.00
#
_symmetry.space_group_name_H-M   'P 1'
#
loop_
_entity.id
_entity.type
_entity.pdbx_description
1 polymer ?
#
loop_
_entity_poly.entity_id
_entity_poly.type
_entity_poly.pdbx_seq_one_letter_code
_entity_poly.pdbx_strand_id
1 'polypeptide(L)' 'MEGNTEKIVVDVFFQNYGPGDGIPPHWCCKFIRDGWADYEYFDTAEEAYNFAAQHGYTA' A
#
# COMPACT_ATOMS: atom_id res chain seq x y z
N MET A 1 10.90 -22.82 5.01
CA MET A 1 9.51 -22.59 4.60
C MET A 1 9.29 -21.10 4.73
N GLU A 2 9.29 -20.36 3.63
CA GLU A 2 8.87 -18.96 3.66
C GLU A 2 7.38 -18.96 4.01
N GLY A 3 7.07 -18.57 5.24
CA GLY A 3 5.69 -18.42 5.66
C GLY A 3 5.06 -17.35 4.77
N ASN A 4 3.97 -17.69 4.08
CA ASN A 4 3.09 -16.69 3.50
C ASN A 4 2.48 -15.90 4.66
N THR A 5 3.21 -14.93 5.18
CA THR A 5 2.65 -14.01 6.16
C THR A 5 1.58 -13.21 5.43
N GLU A 6 0.34 -13.41 5.86
CA GLU A 6 -0.83 -12.74 5.31
C GLU A 6 -0.65 -11.22 5.38
N LYS A 7 -0.77 -10.53 4.24
CA LYS A 7 -0.78 -9.07 4.17
C LYS A 7 -2.19 -8.59 4.52
N ILE A 8 -2.35 -7.96 5.68
CA ILE A 8 -3.63 -7.35 6.08
C ILE A 8 -3.56 -5.87 5.74
N VAL A 9 -4.20 -5.45 4.65
CA VAL A 9 -4.24 -4.04 4.24
C VAL A 9 -5.12 -3.24 5.20
N VAL A 10 -4.61 -2.12 5.69
CA VAL A 10 -5.25 -1.27 6.71
C VAL A 10 -5.55 0.14 6.21
N ASP A 11 -4.93 0.59 5.12
CA ASP A 11 -5.17 1.91 4.54
C ASP A 11 -4.71 1.98 3.07
N VAL A 12 -5.38 2.84 2.30
CA VAL A 12 -5.02 3.18 0.91
C VAL A 12 -5.09 4.69 0.75
N PHE A 13 -3.98 5.34 0.42
CA PHE A 13 -3.90 6.80 0.35
C PHE A 13 -2.94 7.29 -0.74
N PHE A 14 -3.17 8.52 -1.22
CA PHE A 14 -2.26 9.19 -2.16
C PHE A 14 -1.21 9.98 -1.39
N GLN A 15 0.06 9.77 -1.73
CA GLN A 15 1.16 10.49 -1.14
C GLN A 15 1.77 11.45 -2.15
N ASN A 16 1.66 12.74 -1.84
CA ASN A 16 2.24 13.82 -2.60
C ASN A 16 3.36 14.48 -1.78
N TYR A 17 4.60 14.28 -2.21
CA TYR A 17 5.78 14.85 -1.56
C TYR A 17 6.00 16.29 -2.01
N GLY A 18 6.78 17.05 -1.24
CA GLY A 18 7.12 18.42 -1.62
C GLY A 18 7.99 18.44 -2.88
N PRO A 19 8.03 19.57 -3.62
CA PRO A 19 8.80 19.70 -4.86
C PRO A 19 10.32 19.53 -4.68
N GLY A 20 10.83 19.52 -3.44
CA GLY A 20 12.24 19.32 -3.12
C GLY A 20 12.64 17.88 -2.78
N ASP A 21 11.68 16.97 -2.60
CA ASP A 21 11.96 15.63 -2.10
C ASP A 21 12.43 14.67 -3.20
N GLY A 22 12.23 15.01 -4.47
CA GLY A 22 12.64 14.19 -5.62
C GLY A 22 11.86 12.88 -5.77
N ILE A 23 10.80 12.68 -4.99
CA ILE A 23 9.96 11.49 -5.02
C ILE A 23 8.68 11.81 -5.79
N PRO A 24 8.40 11.11 -6.90
CA PRO A 24 7.15 11.26 -7.63
C PRO A 24 5.94 10.95 -6.74
N PRO A 25 4.82 11.67 -6.88
CA PRO A 25 3.58 11.33 -6.21
C PRO A 25 3.11 9.94 -6.60
N HIS A 26 2.57 9.17 -5.66
CA HIS A 26 2.12 7.79 -5.88
C HIS A 26 1.02 7.41 -4.88
N TRP A 27 0.33 6.31 -5.17
CA TRP A 27 -0.64 5.69 -4.28
C TRP A 27 0.03 4.63 -3.41
N CYS A 28 -0.36 4.57 -2.14
CA CYS A 28 0.21 3.66 -1.15
C CYS A 28 -0.87 2.71 -0.62
N CYS A 29 -0.58 1.42 -0.54
CA CYS A 29 -1.32 0.47 0.29
C CYS A 29 -0.49 0.16 1.55
N LYS A 30 -0.99 0.56 2.71
CA LYS A 30 -0.38 0.19 3.99
C LYS A 30 -0.95 -1.14 4.46
N PHE A 31 -0.10 -2.08 4.82
CA PHE A 31 -0.51 -3.37 5.37
C PHE A 31 0.33 -3.78 6.59
N ILE A 32 -0.18 -4.71 7.38
CA ILE A 32 0.56 -5.32 8.49
C ILE A 32 1.15 -6.66 8.02
N ARG A 33 2.45 -6.84 8.21
CA ARG A 33 3.20 -8.08 7.97
C ARG A 33 4.10 -8.37 9.16
N ASP A 34 3.97 -9.57 9.75
CA ASP A 34 4.74 -10.01 10.92
C ASP A 34 4.67 -9.04 12.11
N GLY A 35 3.52 -8.36 12.27
CA GLY A 35 3.30 -7.35 13.32
C GLY A 35 3.85 -5.95 13.01
N TRP A 36 4.43 -5.75 11.83
CA TRP A 36 5.00 -4.47 11.39
C TRP A 36 4.20 -3.86 10.26
N ALA A 37 4.18 -2.52 10.20
CA ALA A 37 3.62 -1.80 9.06
C ALA A 37 4.59 -1.85 7.88
N ASP A 38 4.04 -2.14 6.70
CA ASP A 38 4.74 -2.24 5.43
C ASP A 38 3.87 -1.62 4.32
N TYR A 39 4.47 -1.35 3.15
CA TYR A 39 3.85 -0.54 2.11
C TYR A 39 4.13 -1.10 0.71
N GLU A 40 3.09 -1.10 -0.13
CA GLU A 40 3.22 -1.24 -1.59
C GLU A 40 2.85 0.08 -2.25
N TYR A 41 3.51 0.39 -3.37
CA TYR A 41 3.37 1.66 -4.08
C TYR A 41 2.85 1.44 -5.50
N PHE A 42 1.94 2.31 -5.95
CA PHE A 42 1.26 2.21 -7.23
C PHE A 42 1.18 3.57 -7.92
N ASP A 43 1.13 3.56 -9.25
CA ASP A 43 1.02 4.80 -10.03
C ASP A 43 -0.42 5.34 -10.01
N THR A 44 -1.42 4.45 -9.92
CA THR A 44 -2.83 4.82 -9.98
C THR A 44 -3.63 4.39 -8.75
N ALA A 45 -4.72 5.11 -8.49
CA ALA A 45 -5.67 4.76 -7.44
C ALA A 45 -6.29 3.38 -7.69
N GLU A 46 -6.64 3.11 -8.95
CA GLU A 46 -7.29 1.87 -9.36
C GLU A 46 -6.42 0.66 -9.04
N GLU A 47 -5.13 0.69 -9.36
CA GLU A 47 -4.20 -0.39 -9.03
C GLU A 47 -4.08 -0.61 -7.52
N ALA A 48 -3.96 0.48 -6.74
CA ALA A 48 -3.87 0.40 -5.29
C ALA A 48 -5.13 -0.20 -4.66
N TYR A 49 -6.32 0.26 -5.05
CA TYR A 49 -7.58 -0.29 -4.54
C TYR A 49 -7.84 -1.72 -5.02
N ASN A 50 -7.46 -2.07 -6.25
CA ASN A 50 -7.56 -3.44 -6.75
C ASN A 50 -6.66 -4.39 -5.95
N PHE A 51 -5.42 -3.99 -5.66
CA PHE A 51 -4.52 -4.73 -4.78
C PHE A 51 -5.12 -4.88 -3.38
N ALA A 52 -5.60 -3.78 -2.78
CA ALA A 52 -6.22 -3.80 -1.46
C ALA A 52 -7.43 -4.76 -1.39
N ALA A 53 -8.30 -4.74 -2.40
CA ALA A 53 -9.47 -5.60 -2.47
C ALA A 53 -9.10 -7.09 -2.58
N GLN A 54 -8.03 -7.44 -3.32
CA GLN A 54 -7.50 -8.81 -3.36
C GLN A 54 -7.02 -9.30 -1.99
N HIS A 55 -6.69 -8.38 -1.09
CA HIS A 55 -6.29 -8.63 0.29
C HIS A 55 -7.42 -8.39 1.31
N GLY A 56 -8.67 -8.35 0.87
CA GLY A 56 -9.85 -8.28 1.74
C GLY A 56 -10.15 -6.89 2.31
N TYR A 57 -9.46 -5.85 1.85
CA TYR A 57 -9.78 -4.47 2.23
C TYR A 57 -11.12 -4.04 1.64
N THR A 58 -11.98 -3.48 2.48
CA THR A 58 -13.23 -2.85 2.08
C THR A 58 -13.17 -1.39 2.53
N ALA A 59 -13.01 -0.49 1.54
CA ALA A 59 -12.86 0.95 1.75
C ALA A 59 -14.18 1.62 2.17
#